data_AF-A0A6N8YIH1-F1
#
_entry.id   AF-A0A6N8YIH1-F1
#
_cell.length_a   1.000
_cell.length_b   1.000
_cell.length_c   1.000
_cell.angle_alpha   90.00
_cell.angle_beta   90.00
_cell.angle_gamma   90.00
#
_symmetry.space_group_name_H-M   'P 1'
#
loop_
_entity.id
_entity.type
_entity.pdbx_description
1 polymer ?
#
loop_
_entity_poly.entity_id
_entity_poly.type
_entity_poly.pdbx_seq_one_letter_code
_entity_poly.pdbx_strand_id
1 'polypeptide(L)'
;MSESFHFEAVDMLTVGTLGPKGERVFYLQCLAEGELVSLKFEKRQAAALAEYLERVLGELPDAEEADPPDDLDMREPVVEAWTIGALGIAYDQEEG
;
A
#
# COMPACT_ATOMS: atom_id res chain seq x y z
N MET A 1 -18.44 8.25 -13.39
CA MET A 1 -17.41 7.23 -13.68
C MET A 1 -16.68 7.00 -12.38
N SER A 2 -16.52 5.76 -11.94
CA SER A 2 -15.64 5.49 -10.79
C SER A 2 -14.21 5.63 -11.30
N GLU A 3 -13.40 6.45 -10.64
CA GLU A 3 -11.97 6.53 -10.92
C GLU A 3 -11.32 5.16 -10.68
N SER A 4 -10.29 4.85 -11.46
CA SER A 4 -9.53 3.61 -11.38
C SER A 4 -8.08 3.90 -11.74
N PHE A 5 -7.14 3.31 -11.01
CA PHE A 5 -5.72 3.41 -11.28
C PHE A 5 -5.17 2.05 -11.70
N HIS A 6 -4.29 2.06 -12.68
CA HIS A 6 -3.55 0.88 -13.12
C HIS A 6 -2.11 1.31 -13.37
N PHE A 7 -1.18 0.74 -12.63
CA PHE A 7 0.24 1.03 -12.71
C PHE A 7 1.00 -0.29 -12.90
N GLU A 8 1.88 -0.35 -13.88
CA GLU A 8 2.75 -1.52 -14.10
C GLU A 8 3.93 -1.55 -13.13
N ALA A 9 4.40 -0.37 -12.72
CA ALA A 9 5.47 -0.20 -11.75
C ALA A 9 5.12 0.92 -10.76
N VAL A 10 5.56 0.77 -9.51
CA VAL A 10 5.29 1.70 -8.42
C VAL A 10 6.62 2.17 -7.83
N ASP A 11 6.79 3.49 -7.71
CA ASP A 11 7.98 4.09 -7.12
C ASP A 11 7.95 3.99 -5.58
N MET A 12 6.77 4.10 -4.98
CA MET A 12 6.55 3.94 -3.55
C MET A 12 5.13 3.47 -3.24
N LEU A 13 5.01 2.50 -2.33
CA LEU A 13 3.73 2.05 -1.77
C LEU A 13 3.82 2.03 -0.25
N THR A 14 2.97 2.81 0.43
CA THR A 14 2.99 2.90 1.89
C THR A 14 1.59 2.88 2.49
N VAL A 15 1.51 2.44 3.74
CA VAL A 15 0.31 2.54 4.57
C VAL A 15 0.60 3.52 5.70
N GLY A 16 -0.19 4.58 5.77
CA GLY A 16 -0.05 5.59 6.81
C GLY A 16 -1.38 6.00 7.43
N THR A 17 -1.29 6.87 8.44
CA THR A 17 -2.48 7.40 9.12
C THR A 17 -2.34 8.88 9.41
N LEU A 18 -3.44 9.61 9.31
CA LEU A 18 -3.54 11.01 9.73
C LEU A 18 -4.49 11.16 10.92
N GLY A 19 -4.23 12.14 11.79
CA GLY A 19 -5.06 12.47 12.93
C GLY A 19 -4.61 11.83 14.27
N PRO A 20 -5.18 12.29 15.39
CA PRO A 20 -4.80 11.82 16.71
C PRO A 20 -5.27 10.38 16.96
N LYS A 21 -4.66 9.72 17.96
CA LYS A 21 -5.09 8.38 18.40
C LYS A 21 -6.58 8.41 18.77
N GLY A 22 -7.37 7.54 18.16
CA GLY A 22 -8.82 7.47 18.33
C GLY A 22 -9.61 8.05 17.15
N GLU A 23 -8.99 8.95 16.38
CA GLU A 23 -9.59 9.61 15.21
C GLU A 23 -8.71 9.41 13.95
N ARG A 24 -7.86 8.38 13.97
CA ARG A 24 -6.95 8.09 12.86
C ARG A 24 -7.73 7.68 11.63
N VAL A 25 -7.47 8.34 10.51
CA VAL A 25 -7.86 7.90 9.18
C VAL A 25 -6.68 7.16 8.56
N PHE A 26 -6.92 5.97 8.01
CA PHE A 26 -5.90 5.14 7.39
C PHE A 26 -5.92 5.36 5.87
N TYR A 27 -4.73 5.40 5.28
CA TYR A 27 -4.52 5.55 3.86
C TYR A 27 -3.54 4.52 3.33
N LEU A 28 -3.84 3.96 2.15
CA LEU A 28 -2.88 3.33 1.27
C LEU A 28 -2.45 4.38 0.24
N GLN A 29 -1.18 4.75 0.22
CA GLN A 29 -0.64 5.76 -0.69
C GLN A 29 0.35 5.13 -1.65
N CYS A 30 0.20 5.47 -2.93
CA CYS A 30 1.04 5.03 -4.03
C CYS A 30 1.61 6.26 -4.75
N LEU A 31 2.91 6.24 -5.03
CA LEU A 31 3.54 7.12 -6.02
C LEU A 31 3.95 6.25 -7.20
N ALA A 32 3.40 6.54 -8.38
CA ALA A 32 3.72 5.83 -9.60
C ALA A 32 3.58 6.77 -10.80
N GLU A 33 4.53 6.73 -11.73
CA GLU A 33 4.49 7.53 -12.97
C GLU A 33 4.35 9.05 -12.71
N GLY A 34 4.81 9.54 -11.55
CA GLY A 34 4.66 10.93 -11.12
C GLY A 34 3.27 11.28 -10.57
N GLU A 35 2.36 10.32 -10.45
CA GLU A 35 1.03 10.47 -9.85
C GLU A 35 1.03 9.97 -8.39
N LEU A 36 0.54 10.81 -7.48
CA LEU A 36 0.37 10.47 -6.08
C LEU A 36 -1.10 10.15 -5.80
N VAL A 37 -1.38 8.88 -5.52
CA VAL A 37 -2.72 8.37 -5.24
C VAL A 37 -2.84 8.04 -3.76
N SER A 38 -3.86 8.56 -3.08
CA SER A 38 -4.19 8.18 -1.70
C SER A 38 -5.59 7.60 -1.60
N LEU A 39 -5.68 6.36 -1.12
CA LEU A 39 -6.93 5.64 -0.93
C LEU A 39 -7.22 5.47 0.55
N LYS A 40 -8.40 5.91 0.99
CA LYS A 40 -8.81 5.69 2.36
C LYS A 40 -9.27 4.24 2.54
N PHE A 41 -8.91 3.64 3.67
CA PHE A 41 -9.33 2.28 4.00
C PHE A 41 -9.44 2.06 5.50
N GLU A 42 -9.94 0.89 5.90
CA GLU A 42 -10.18 0.54 7.29
C GLU A 42 -8.93 -0.03 7.96
N LYS A 43 -8.77 0.23 9.27
CA LYS A 43 -7.68 -0.35 10.07
C LYS A 43 -7.57 -1.87 9.93
N ARG A 44 -8.72 -2.56 9.83
CA ARG A 44 -8.75 -4.02 9.65
C ARG A 44 -8.21 -4.46 8.30
N GLN A 45 -8.42 -3.68 7.24
CA GLN A 45 -7.85 -3.95 5.92
C GLN A 45 -6.34 -3.73 5.92
N ALA A 46 -5.85 -2.70 6.62
CA ALA A 46 -4.42 -2.49 6.82
C ALA A 46 -3.74 -3.68 7.53
N ALA A 47 -4.36 -4.21 8.58
CA ALA A 47 -3.85 -5.39 9.27
C ALA A 47 -3.84 -6.64 8.37
N ALA A 48 -4.94 -6.88 7.65
CA ALA A 48 -5.04 -8.02 6.73
C ALA A 48 -4.01 -7.94 5.58
N LEU A 49 -3.73 -6.74 5.08
CA LEU A 49 -2.68 -6.51 4.08
C LEU A 49 -1.30 -6.89 4.63
N ALA A 50 -0.95 -6.43 5.83
CA ALA A 50 0.32 -6.77 6.46
C ALA A 50 0.46 -8.28 6.69
N GLU A 51 -0.56 -8.92 7.27
CA GLU A 51 -0.57 -10.37 7.51
C GLU A 51 -0.42 -11.18 6.21
N TYR A 52 -1.06 -10.74 5.13
CA TYR A 52 -0.94 -11.39 3.83
C TYR A 52 0.48 -11.25 3.26
N LEU A 53 1.05 -10.04 3.30
CA LEU A 53 2.40 -9.77 2.78
C LEU A 53 3.46 -10.53 3.57
N GLU A 54 3.36 -10.58 4.90
CA GLU A 54 4.26 -11.38 5.74
C GLU A 54 4.24 -12.86 5.34
N ARG A 55 3.06 -13.42 5.08
CA ARG A 55 2.92 -14.80 4.61
C ARG A 55 3.56 -15.02 3.25
N VAL A 56 3.30 -14.13 2.29
CA VAL A 56 3.87 -14.22 0.94
C VAL A 56 5.40 -14.13 1.00
N LEU A 57 5.93 -13.15 1.73
CA LEU A 57 7.38 -12.97 1.89
C LEU A 57 8.03 -14.19 2.57
N GLY A 58 7.35 -14.83 3.52
CA GLY A 58 7.83 -16.06 4.16
C GLY A 58 7.83 -17.31 3.27
N GLU A 59 7.14 -17.28 2.13
CA GLU A 59 7.14 -18.35 1.12
C GLU A 59 8.24 -18.15 0.05
N LEU A 60 8.85 -16.97 -0.01
CA LEU A 60 9.94 -16.67 -0.94
C LEU A 60 11.28 -17.22 -0.42
N PRO A 61 12.21 -17.59 -1.32
CA PRO A 61 13.57 -17.89 -0.91
C PRO A 61 14.19 -16.68 -0.21
N ASP A 62 15.17 -16.92 0.66
CA ASP A 62 15.95 -15.85 1.27
C ASP A 62 16.49 -14.92 0.16
N ALA A 63 16.04 -13.67 0.19
CA ALA A 63 16.56 -12.64 -0.70
C ALA A 63 17.95 -12.21 -0.22
N GLU A 64 18.80 -11.76 -1.14
CA GLU A 64 19.98 -10.99 -0.74
C GLU A 64 19.51 -9.80 0.13
N GLU A 65 20.19 -9.56 1.25
CA GLU A 65 19.90 -8.42 2.12
C GLU A 65 20.03 -7.12 1.29
N ALA A 66 18.89 -6.59 0.88
CA ALA A 66 18.78 -5.24 0.34
C ALA A 66 18.54 -4.29 1.51
N ASP A 67 19.18 -3.12 1.48
CA ASP A 67 18.84 -2.07 2.42
C ASP A 67 17.36 -1.71 2.24
N PRO A 68 16.56 -1.69 3.34
CA PRO A 68 15.18 -1.27 3.25
C PRO A 68 15.14 0.19 2.73
N PRO A 69 14.08 0.57 1.99
CA PRO A 69 13.94 1.94 1.53
C PRO A 69 14.01 2.93 2.70
N ASP A 70 14.87 3.94 2.56
CA ASP A 70 15.14 4.94 3.61
C ASP A 70 13.92 5.81 3.95
N ASP A 71 12.94 5.91 3.02
CA ASP A 71 11.78 6.79 3.12
C ASP A 71 10.50 6.06 2.74
N LEU A 72 9.69 5.76 3.76
CA LEU A 72 8.34 5.18 3.65
C LEU A 72 7.25 6.14 4.12
N ASP A 73 7.58 7.42 4.33
CA ASP A 73 6.64 8.40 4.83
C ASP A 73 5.60 8.77 3.76
N MET A 74 4.37 9.02 4.21
CA MET A 74 3.34 9.56 3.33
C MET A 74 3.73 10.96 2.85
N ARG A 75 3.44 11.23 1.58
CA ARG A 75 3.65 12.51 0.92
C ARG A 75 2.44 13.41 1.10
N GLU A 76 2.71 14.69 1.32
CA GLU A 76 1.69 15.73 1.36
C GLU A 76 1.56 16.44 -0.01
N PRO A 77 0.34 16.90 -0.38
CA PRO A 77 -0.91 16.76 0.37
C PRO A 77 -1.54 15.37 0.21
N VAL A 78 -2.10 14.83 1.29
CA VAL A 78 -2.90 13.60 1.22
C VAL A 78 -4.32 13.97 0.78
N VAL A 79 -4.64 13.69 -0.47
CA VAL A 79 -5.97 13.90 -1.06
C VAL A 79 -6.61 12.55 -1.32
N GLU A 80 -7.71 12.27 -0.62
CA GLU A 80 -8.48 11.03 -0.81
C GLU A 80 -9.09 10.99 -2.21
N ALA A 81 -8.71 9.99 -3.01
CA ALA A 81 -9.40 9.69 -4.27
C ALA A 81 -10.74 8.99 -3.98
N TRP A 82 -10.71 7.91 -3.19
CA TRP A 82 -11.92 7.26 -2.66
C TRP A 82 -11.64 6.36 -1.44
N THR A 83 -12.73 5.91 -0.81
CA THR A 83 -12.72 4.89 0.25
C THR A 83 -12.85 3.48 -0.33
N ILE A 84 -11.93 2.59 0.03
CA ILE A 84 -11.91 1.18 -0.40
C ILE A 84 -13.01 0.38 0.30
N GLY A 85 -13.97 -0.16 -0.47
CA GLY A 85 -15.00 -1.05 0.06
C GLY A 85 -14.51 -2.49 0.31
N ALA A 86 -13.66 -3.01 -0.57
CA ALA A 86 -13.07 -4.34 -0.47
C ALA A 86 -11.63 -4.31 -0.99
N LEU A 87 -10.74 -5.02 -0.30
CA LEU A 87 -9.34 -5.16 -0.69
C LEU A 87 -9.09 -6.61 -1.09
N GLY A 88 -8.67 -6.82 -2.34
CA GLY A 88 -8.21 -8.10 -2.86
C GLY A 88 -6.71 -8.02 -3.12
N ILE A 89 -5.97 -9.04 -2.71
CA ILE A 89 -4.52 -9.11 -2.90
C ILE A 89 -4.21 -10.48 -3.48
N ALA A 90 -3.41 -10.49 -4.55
CA ALA A 90 -2.90 -11.70 -5.16
C ALA A 90 -1.41 -11.49 -5.43
N TYR A 91 -0.64 -12.54 -5.21
CA TYR A 91 0.75 -12.64 -5.61
C TYR A 91 0.80 -13.65 -6.75
N ASP A 92 1.30 -13.24 -7.91
CA ASP A 92 1.49 -14.11 -9.05
C ASP A 92 2.92 -14.61 -9.06
N GLN A 93 3.08 -15.91 -8.84
CA GLN A 93 4.35 -16.60 -9.04
C GLN A 93 4.40 -16.92 -10.54
N GLU A 94 4.75 -15.96 -11.40
CA GLU A 94 5.16 -16.36 -12.75
C GLU A 94 6.41 -17.24 -12.58
N GLU A 95 6.24 -18.54 -12.81
CA GLU A 95 7.34 -19.50 -12.89
C GLU A 95 8.29 -19.02 -14.00
N GLY A 96 9.41 -18.40 -13.60
CA GLY A 96 10.55 -18.18 -14.48
C GLY A 96 11.23 -19.49 -14.88
#